data_AF-A0A316KSJ0-F1
#
_entry.id   AF-A0A316KSJ0-F1
#
_cell.length_a   1.000
_cell.length_b   1.000
_cell.length_c   1.000
_cell.angle_alpha   90.00
_cell.angle_beta   90.00
_cell.angle_gamma   90.00
#
_symmetry.space_group_name_H-M   'P 1'
#
loop_
_entity.id
_entity.type
_entity.pdbx_description
1 polymer ?
#
loop_
_entity_poly.entity_id
_entity_poly.type
_entity_poly.pdbx_seq_one_letter_code
_entity_poly.pdbx_strand_id
1 'polypeptide(L)'
;MPHLIKHYIRHSIIGFGLSAVFVAMILTLNVANLWYLVTHTDVGFLAVFLLWLFNGIVFAGVQFGISIMLMKYDEDEDDDPQGGRPVALAPVPADAPTRRKNMRNLEVR
;
A
#
# COMPACT_ATOMS: atom_id res chain seq x y z
N MET A 1 7.16 18.59 12.68
CA MET A 1 5.81 18.57 12.08
C MET A 1 5.43 17.11 11.88
N PRO A 2 4.24 16.68 12.35
CA PRO A 2 3.88 15.26 12.53
C PRO A 2 4.13 14.46 11.25
N HIS A 3 4.89 13.37 11.38
CA HIS A 3 5.47 12.62 10.27
C HIS A 3 4.41 11.92 9.40
N LEU A 4 3.23 11.69 9.96
CA LEU A 4 2.09 11.02 9.32
C LEU A 4 1.57 11.81 8.10
N ILE A 5 1.39 13.14 8.23
CA ILE A 5 0.85 14.00 7.15
C ILE A 5 1.81 14.05 5.94
N LYS A 6 3.12 13.97 6.18
CA LYS A 6 4.14 14.02 5.13
C LYS A 6 4.19 12.73 4.31
N HIS A 7 3.97 11.58 4.93
CA HIS A 7 3.82 10.32 4.20
C HIS A 7 2.53 10.33 3.35
N TYR A 8 1.48 10.91 3.91
CA TYR A 8 0.15 11.03 3.34
C TYR A 8 0.08 11.77 2.00
N ILE A 9 0.65 12.97 1.95
CA ILE A 9 0.66 13.81 0.75
C ILE A 9 1.41 13.11 -0.39
N ARG A 10 2.39 12.26 -0.06
CA ARG A 10 3.16 11.49 -1.05
C ARG A 10 2.28 10.49 -1.80
N HIS A 11 1.32 9.84 -1.13
CA HIS A 11 0.39 8.91 -1.76
C HIS A 11 -0.65 9.61 -2.65
N SER A 12 -1.17 10.77 -2.24
CA SER A 12 -2.05 11.58 -3.11
C SER A 12 -1.34 12.06 -4.38
N ILE A 13 -0.05 12.43 -4.28
CA ILE A 13 0.76 12.79 -5.46
C ILE A 13 0.94 11.59 -6.40
N ILE A 14 1.08 10.37 -5.86
CA ILE A 14 1.14 9.15 -6.68
C ILE A 14 -0.19 8.93 -7.43
N GLY A 15 -1.34 9.12 -6.77
CA GLY A 15 -2.66 9.05 -7.42
C GLY A 15 -2.82 10.09 -8.52
N PHE A 16 -2.36 11.32 -8.28
CA PHE A 16 -2.36 12.38 -9.28
C PHE A 16 -1.41 12.06 -10.45
N GLY A 17 -0.22 11.51 -10.19
CA GLY A 17 0.71 11.06 -11.23
C GLY A 17 0.13 9.92 -12.08
N LEU A 18 -0.56 8.97 -11.46
CA LEU A 18 -1.21 7.85 -12.17
C LEU A 18 -2.32 8.34 -13.12
N SER A 19 -3.00 9.44 -12.78
CA SER A 19 -3.98 10.05 -13.67
C SER A 19 -3.39 10.57 -14.98
N ALA A 20 -2.11 11.01 -14.98
CA ALA A 20 -1.43 11.43 -16.20
C ALA A 20 -1.27 10.25 -17.16
N VAL A 21 -0.94 9.07 -16.62
CA VAL A 21 -0.84 7.82 -17.37
C VAL A 21 -2.19 7.42 -17.94
N PHE A 22 -3.24 7.50 -17.13
CA PHE A 22 -4.61 7.21 -17.56
C PHE A 22 -5.09 8.13 -18.69
N VAL A 23 -4.84 9.43 -18.56
CA VAL A 23 -5.18 10.44 -19.57
C VAL A 23 -4.39 10.22 -20.86
N ALA A 24 -3.09 9.93 -20.75
CA ALA A 24 -2.27 9.58 -21.90
C ALA A 24 -2.83 8.33 -22.62
N MET A 25 -3.25 7.31 -21.87
CA MET A 25 -3.84 6.10 -22.43
C MET A 25 -5.15 6.41 -23.18
N ILE A 26 -6.07 7.21 -22.62
CA ILE A 26 -7.32 7.62 -23.28
C ILE A 26 -7.06 8.40 -24.57
N LEU A 27 -6.08 9.31 -24.54
CA LEU A 27 -5.68 10.10 -25.71
C LEU A 27 -5.10 9.17 -26.79
N THR A 28 -4.17 8.28 -26.46
CA THR A 28 -3.58 7.35 -27.44
C THR A 28 -4.58 6.36 -28.03
N LEU A 29 -5.56 5.90 -27.25
CA LEU A 29 -6.64 5.02 -27.73
C LEU A 29 -7.73 5.77 -28.50
N ASN A 30 -7.60 7.10 -28.64
CA ASN A 30 -8.57 7.98 -29.29
C ASN A 30 -10.02 7.71 -28.86
N VAL A 31 -10.22 7.53 -27.55
CA VAL A 31 -11.57 7.28 -27.00
C VAL A 31 -12.47 8.47 -27.35
N ALA A 32 -13.66 8.20 -27.88
CA ALA A 32 -14.62 9.22 -28.31
C ALA A 32 -14.07 10.26 -29.32
N ASN A 33 -13.05 9.90 -30.09
CA ASN A 33 -12.37 10.80 -31.03
C ASN A 33 -11.68 12.02 -30.37
N LEU A 34 -11.38 11.93 -29.07
CA LEU A 34 -10.81 13.02 -28.28
C LEU A 34 -9.41 13.43 -28.74
N TRP A 35 -8.61 12.50 -29.27
CA TRP A 35 -7.28 12.82 -29.81
C TRP A 35 -7.38 13.82 -30.95
N TYR A 36 -8.30 13.56 -31.88
CA TYR A 36 -8.56 14.45 -33.01
C TYR A 36 -9.10 15.80 -32.53
N LEU A 37 -10.02 15.79 -31.57
CA LEU A 37 -10.63 17.00 -31.02
C LEU A 37 -9.61 17.89 -30.31
N VAL A 38 -8.68 17.30 -29.56
CA VAL A 38 -7.58 18.00 -28.90
C VAL A 38 -6.55 18.52 -29.90
N THR A 39 -6.20 17.74 -30.92
CA THR A 39 -5.11 18.13 -31.84
C THR A 39 -5.51 19.17 -32.88
N HIS A 40 -6.81 19.27 -33.21
CA HIS A 40 -7.32 20.14 -34.28
C HIS A 40 -8.11 21.35 -33.78
N THR A 41 -8.10 21.63 -32.46
CA THR A 41 -8.73 22.82 -31.90
C THR A 41 -7.70 23.70 -31.18
N ASP A 42 -7.83 25.02 -31.29
CA ASP A 42 -6.95 25.99 -30.61
C ASP A 42 -6.98 25.85 -29.07
N VAL A 43 -8.04 25.23 -28.54
CA VAL A 43 -8.23 24.93 -27.12
C VAL A 43 -7.71 23.55 -26.70
N GLY A 44 -7.04 22.83 -27.59
CA GLY A 44 -6.55 21.47 -27.36
C GLY A 44 -5.71 21.29 -26.11
N PHE A 45 -4.76 22.21 -25.88
CA PHE A 45 -3.90 22.18 -24.70
C PHE A 45 -4.69 22.38 -23.40
N LEU A 46 -5.67 23.29 -23.40
CA LEU A 46 -6.56 23.52 -22.26
C LEU A 46 -7.44 22.29 -22.01
N ALA A 47 -7.93 21.64 -23.07
CA ALA A 47 -8.73 20.42 -22.96
C ALA A 47 -7.93 19.27 -22.34
N VAL A 48 -6.67 19.05 -22.74
CA VAL A 48 -5.79 18.05 -22.12
C VAL A 48 -5.51 18.40 -20.66
N PHE A 49 -5.25 19.68 -20.36
CA PHE A 49 -5.02 20.13 -19.00
C PHE A 49 -6.24 19.89 -18.10
N LEU A 50 -7.44 20.27 -18.54
CA LEU A 50 -8.68 20.05 -17.77
C LEU A 50 -9.00 18.57 -17.64
N LEU A 51 -8.87 17.79 -18.71
CA LEU A 51 -9.05 16.34 -18.67
C LEU A 51 -8.11 15.71 -17.63
N TRP A 52 -6.84 16.10 -17.63
CA TRP A 52 -5.87 15.64 -16.65
C TRP A 52 -6.16 16.11 -15.23
N LEU A 53 -6.48 17.39 -15.04
CA LEU A 53 -6.76 17.98 -13.73
C LEU A 53 -8.01 17.34 -13.10
N PHE A 54 -9.12 17.25 -13.84
CA PHE A 54 -10.37 16.67 -13.34
C PHE A 54 -10.21 15.19 -13.01
N ASN A 55 -9.56 14.41 -13.88
CA ASN A 55 -9.27 13.00 -13.58
C ASN A 55 -8.30 12.88 -12.40
N GLY A 56 -7.25 13.70 -12.37
CA GLY A 56 -6.23 13.71 -11.34
C GLY A 56 -6.75 14.00 -9.95
N ILE A 57 -7.67 14.96 -9.80
CA ILE A 57 -8.30 15.25 -8.50
C ILE A 57 -9.15 14.07 -8.03
N VAL A 58 -9.87 13.38 -8.92
CA VAL A 58 -10.65 12.19 -8.56
C VAL A 58 -9.74 11.06 -8.07
N PHE A 59 -8.66 10.76 -8.80
CA PHE A 59 -7.68 9.74 -8.37
C PHE A 59 -6.97 10.13 -7.07
N ALA A 60 -6.59 11.41 -6.90
CA ALA A 60 -6.01 11.91 -5.67
C ALA A 60 -6.98 11.82 -4.49
N GLY A 61 -8.28 12.07 -4.72
CA GLY A 61 -9.34 11.94 -3.72
C GLY A 61 -9.55 10.50 -3.26
N VAL A 62 -9.52 9.53 -4.16
CA VAL A 62 -9.60 8.10 -3.81
C VAL A 62 -8.38 7.67 -2.99
N GLN A 63 -7.17 8.04 -3.41
CA GLN A 63 -5.95 7.74 -2.64
C GLN A 63 -5.94 8.43 -1.27
N PHE A 64 -6.43 9.67 -1.21
CA PHE A 64 -6.61 10.39 0.04
C PHE A 64 -7.61 9.69 0.96
N GLY A 65 -8.75 9.21 0.43
CA GLY A 65 -9.77 8.49 1.21
C GLY A 65 -9.28 7.14 1.73
N ILE A 66 -8.62 6.33 0.90
CA ILE A 66 -8.05 5.04 1.30
C ILE A 66 -7.02 5.24 2.41
N SER A 67 -6.14 6.22 2.26
CA SER A 67 -5.12 6.49 3.27
C SER A 67 -5.74 6.92 4.61
N ILE A 68 -6.97 7.47 4.65
CA ILE A 68 -7.59 7.99 5.91
C ILE A 68 -8.13 6.77 6.63
N MET A 69 -8.81 5.91 5.87
CA MET A 69 -9.36 4.67 6.38
C MET A 69 -8.27 3.72 6.87
N LEU A 70 -7.11 3.68 6.20
CA LEU A 70 -5.98 2.85 6.61
C LEU A 70 -5.28 3.42 7.85
N MET A 71 -5.10 4.74 7.92
CA MET A 71 -4.46 5.40 9.07
C MET A 71 -5.27 5.26 10.37
N LYS A 72 -6.60 5.09 10.29
CA LYS A 72 -7.44 4.80 11.47
C LYS A 72 -7.15 3.44 12.13
N TYR A 73 -6.43 2.55 11.45
CA TYR A 73 -5.99 1.27 12.03
C TYR A 73 -4.60 1.35 12.69
N ASP A 74 -3.84 2.42 12.46
CA ASP A 74 -2.47 2.58 12.96
C ASP A 74 -2.38 3.40 14.27
N GLU A 75 -3.48 4.03 14.73
CA GLU A 75 -3.49 4.87 15.95
C GLU A 75 -3.51 4.06 17.27
N ASP A 76 -3.49 2.73 17.22
CA ASP A 76 -3.41 1.86 18.41
C ASP A 76 -1.97 1.40 18.75
N GLU A 77 -0.96 1.75 17.95
CA GLU A 77 0.43 1.31 18.18
C GLU A 77 1.40 2.49 18.22
N ASP A 78 1.66 2.96 19.44
CA ASP A 78 2.92 3.60 19.77
C ASP A 78 4.07 2.59 19.49
N ASP A 79 4.99 2.97 18.58
CA ASP A 79 6.26 2.30 18.21
C ASP A 79 6.23 0.97 17.41
N ASP A 80 6.26 1.03 16.07
CA ASP A 80 7.29 0.31 15.25
C ASP A 80 7.34 0.85 13.79
N PRO A 81 8.52 1.16 13.24
CA PRO A 81 8.69 1.37 11.81
C PRO A 81 8.90 0.04 11.07
N GLN A 82 8.27 -0.07 9.90
CA GLN A 82 8.48 -1.08 8.84
C GLN A 82 7.90 -2.48 9.06
N GLY A 83 6.83 -2.74 8.31
CA GLY A 83 6.81 -3.79 7.28
C GLY A 83 7.38 -5.15 7.68
N GLY A 84 6.48 -6.09 7.97
CA GLY A 84 6.69 -7.52 7.74
C GLY A 84 8.02 -8.08 8.23
N ARG A 85 8.27 -8.04 9.55
CA ARG A 85 9.28 -8.91 10.14
C ARG A 85 8.67 -10.31 10.32
N PRO A 86 9.29 -11.38 9.79
CA PRO A 86 8.88 -12.73 10.12
C PRO A 86 9.06 -12.91 11.64
N VAL A 87 7.99 -13.32 12.33
CA VAL A 87 8.05 -13.69 13.74
C VAL A 87 9.12 -14.76 13.89
N ALA A 88 10.25 -14.41 14.49
CA ALA A 88 11.26 -15.37 14.87
C ALA A 88 10.69 -16.22 16.02
N LEU A 89 10.19 -17.41 15.70
CA LEU A 89 9.74 -18.38 16.68
C LEU A 89 10.91 -18.71 17.61
N ALA A 90 10.88 -18.19 18.83
CA ALA A 90 11.83 -18.56 19.87
C ALA A 90 11.50 -19.99 20.34
N PRO A 91 12.41 -20.97 20.21
CA PRO A 91 12.14 -22.31 20.69
C PRO A 91 12.04 -22.29 22.22
N VAL A 92 10.86 -22.59 22.74
CA VAL A 92 10.64 -22.83 24.18
C VAL A 92 11.22 -24.21 24.50
N PRO A 93 12.16 -24.31 25.45
CA PRO A 93 12.65 -25.61 25.91
C PRO A 93 11.48 -26.38 26.53
N ALA A 94 11.06 -27.46 25.87
CA ALA A 94 10.11 -28.40 26.46
C ALA A 94 10.89 -29.33 27.40
N ASP A 95 10.64 -29.21 28.71
CA ASP A 95 11.14 -30.17 29.68
C ASP A 95 10.48 -31.53 29.43
N ALA A 96 11.18 -32.41 28.71
CA ALA A 96 10.78 -33.79 28.56
C ALA A 96 11.00 -34.51 29.90
N PRO A 97 9.97 -35.08 30.54
CA PRO A 97 10.18 -35.86 31.75
C PRO A 97 10.99 -37.11 31.39
N THR A 98 12.27 -37.13 31.76
CA THR A 98 13.10 -38.34 31.65
C THR A 98 12.48 -39.44 32.52
N ARG A 99 11.80 -40.39 31.88
CA ARG A 99 11.33 -41.62 32.51
C ARG A 99 12.55 -42.43 32.95
N ARG A 100 12.97 -42.23 34.20
CA ARG A 100 14.04 -42.98 34.85
C ARG A 100 13.61 -44.44 34.94
N LYS A 101 14.08 -45.26 33.99
CA LYS A 101 13.84 -46.71 33.98
C LYS A 101 14.71 -47.31 35.09
N ASN A 102 14.12 -47.53 36.27
CA ASN A 102 14.76 -48.27 37.37
C ASN A 102 14.99 -49.72 36.94
N MET A 103 16.11 -50.01 36.30
CA MET A 103 16.63 -51.36 36.11
C MET A 103 17.65 -51.62 37.22
N ARG A 104 17.17 -51.93 38.42
CA ARG A 104 18.03 -52.37 39.55
C ARG A 104 17.60 -53.70 40.18
N ASN A 105 16.70 -54.45 39.54
CA ASN A 105 16.25 -55.73 40.08
C ASN A 105 16.38 -56.86 39.04
N LEU A 106 17.55 -56.99 38.43
CA LEU A 106 17.88 -58.19 37.68
C LEU A 106 19.30 -58.66 38.01
N GLU A 107 19.54 -58.93 39.29
CA GLU A 107 20.59 -59.83 39.76
C GLU A 107 20.22 -60.25 41.19
N VAL A 108 20.43 -61.54 41.48
CA VAL A 108 20.13 -62.26 42.73
C VAL A 108 18.70 -62.81 42.86
N ARG A 109 18.44 -63.91 42.15
CA ARG A 109 18.14 -65.19 42.80
C ARG A 109 18.33 -66.37 41.86
#